data_AF-A0A2E0V8D4-F1
#
_entry.id   AF-A0A2E0V8D4-F1
#
_cell.length_a   1.000
_cell.length_b   1.000
_cell.length_c   1.000
_cell.angle_alpha   90.00
_cell.angle_beta   90.00
_cell.angle_gamma   90.00
#
_symmetry.space_group_name_H-M   'P 1'
#
loop_
_entity.id
_entity.type
_entity.pdbx_description
1 polymer ?
#
loop_
_entity_poly.entity_id
_entity_poly.type
_entity_poly.pdbx_seq_one_letter_code
_entity_poly.pdbx_strand_id
1 'polypeptide(L)'
;MKIVIRFIICLMCTLSSLPFLHAETTETVAKYRASFERRMNQQLDDEGAAARKLRLNYIDALKKLSVELRRAENLKGVVQVMAEIEALEDGEEAEGLPSGADYRIKNLRNQWDRGMSEIRAGSNRKLNETVKIYLKALDTEKRRLTRSGKIKDALLIEGEEKRVRELPEVAAVLKANAPEGAPAAELGGDLALASKGARAVAPNFPNNMIDGKTEHSEKGGFSFGAIPARFEVDLGQAHELYQVRVLLYEGDKRKYGYKLSVSADGRKWDQIASERRAQGWQKVNLDKVMVRYIRINGLSNSANQLFHVVEVEAYGAR
;
A
#
# COMPACT_ATOMS: atom_id res chain seq x y z
N MET A 1 6.26 1.39 28.87
CA MET A 1 6.89 1.42 27.52
C MET A 1 8.18 2.18 27.64
N LYS A 2 9.28 1.49 27.38
CA LYS A 2 10.58 2.10 27.16
C LYS A 2 10.39 3.26 26.18
N ILE A 3 10.61 4.47 26.66
CA ILE A 3 10.72 5.68 25.86
C ILE A 3 11.83 5.39 24.87
N VAL A 4 11.48 4.98 23.67
CA VAL A 4 12.43 4.88 22.57
C VAL A 4 12.72 6.32 22.19
N ILE A 5 13.70 6.90 22.87
CA ILE A 5 14.49 8.02 22.37
C ILE A 5 15.12 7.52 21.08
N ARG A 6 14.39 7.65 19.97
CA ARG A 6 14.95 7.37 18.65
C ARG A 6 15.66 8.63 18.21
N PHE A 7 16.94 8.68 18.60
CA PHE A 7 17.96 9.38 17.85
C PHE A 7 17.75 9.07 16.37
N ILE A 8 17.26 10.05 15.60
CA ILE A 8 17.45 10.06 14.16
C ILE A 8 18.96 10.26 14.01
N ILE A 9 19.67 9.14 13.89
CA ILE A 9 21.08 9.12 13.53
C ILE A 9 21.15 9.80 12.17
N CYS A 10 21.73 11.00 12.16
CA CYS A 10 22.21 11.69 10.99
C CYS A 10 23.28 10.80 10.34
N LEU A 11 22.84 9.85 9.51
CA LEU A 11 23.73 9.02 8.71
C LEU A 11 24.20 9.87 7.53
N MET A 12 25.18 10.72 7.81
CA MET A 12 26.11 11.27 6.83
C MET A 12 26.88 10.08 6.20
N CYS A 13 26.23 9.33 5.31
CA CYS A 13 26.93 8.38 4.47
C CYS A 13 27.66 9.14 3.36
N THR A 14 28.97 9.17 3.53
CA THR A 14 30.02 9.54 2.59
C THR A 14 29.70 9.17 1.14
N LEU A 15 29.43 10.18 0.30
CA LEU A 15 29.68 10.10 -1.14
C LEU A 15 30.80 11.08 -1.48
N SER A 16 32.04 10.67 -1.20
CA SER A 16 33.23 11.30 -1.76
C SER A 16 33.50 10.71 -3.14
N SER A 17 32.93 11.32 -4.18
CA SER A 17 33.59 11.55 -5.49
C SER A 17 32.66 12.33 -6.44
N LEU A 18 33.15 13.51 -6.84
CA LEU A 18 32.61 14.48 -7.83
C LEU A 18 31.47 15.42 -7.37
N PRO A 19 31.75 16.37 -6.44
CA PRO A 19 30.77 17.38 -6.04
C PRO A 19 30.44 18.45 -7.11
N PHE A 20 31.12 18.48 -8.25
CA PHE A 20 30.98 19.58 -9.21
C PHE A 20 29.96 19.37 -10.33
N LEU A 21 29.58 18.14 -10.67
CA LEU A 21 28.80 17.89 -11.90
C LEU A 21 27.27 17.94 -11.70
N HIS A 22 26.78 17.91 -10.46
CA HIS A 22 25.35 17.83 -10.14
C HIS A 22 24.93 18.77 -8.98
N ALA A 23 25.75 19.77 -8.66
CA ALA A 23 25.60 20.63 -7.46
C ALA A 23 24.20 21.28 -7.35
N GLU A 24 23.67 21.78 -8.47
CA GLU A 24 22.35 22.41 -8.55
C GLU A 24 21.19 21.44 -8.20
N THR A 25 21.26 20.22 -8.73
CA THR A 25 20.27 19.17 -8.46
C THR A 25 20.35 18.73 -7.00
N THR A 26 21.56 18.53 -6.46
CA THR A 26 21.75 18.16 -5.06
C THR A 26 21.25 19.23 -4.10
N GLU A 27 21.44 20.51 -4.43
CA GLU A 27 20.92 21.62 -3.62
C GLU A 27 19.38 21.68 -3.67
N THR A 28 18.79 21.44 -4.85
CA THR A 28 17.33 21.39 -5.02
C THR A 28 16.71 20.27 -4.19
N VAL A 29 17.30 19.06 -4.26
CA VAL A 29 16.87 17.92 -3.42
C VAL A 29 17.02 18.23 -1.94
N ALA A 30 18.14 18.84 -1.53
CA ALA A 30 18.35 19.21 -0.14
C ALA A 30 17.30 20.21 0.37
N LYS A 31 16.92 21.21 -0.44
CA LYS A 31 15.86 22.16 -0.11
C LYS A 31 14.51 21.47 0.05
N TYR A 32 14.14 20.60 -0.89
CA TYR A 32 12.89 19.84 -0.80
C TYR A 32 12.89 18.93 0.42
N ARG A 33 13.99 18.24 0.68
CA ARG A 33 14.15 17.34 1.83
C ARG A 33 13.99 18.08 3.15
N ALA A 34 14.69 19.21 3.31
CA ALA A 34 14.58 20.03 4.52
C ALA A 34 13.15 20.52 4.77
N SER A 35 12.41 20.87 3.71
CA SER A 35 11.00 21.26 3.82
C SER A 35 10.11 20.08 4.24
N PHE A 36 10.33 18.90 3.64
CA PHE A 36 9.61 17.68 3.96
C PHE A 36 9.85 17.23 5.41
N GLU A 37 11.10 17.12 5.83
CA GLU A 37 11.49 16.70 7.17
C GLU A 37 10.94 17.65 8.24
N ARG A 38 10.97 18.97 7.98
CA ARG A 38 10.39 19.95 8.90
C ARG A 38 8.89 19.72 9.11
N ARG A 39 8.13 19.51 8.02
CA ARG A 39 6.67 19.27 8.11
C ARG A 39 6.37 17.95 8.80
N MET A 40 7.13 16.90 8.48
CA MET A 40 6.97 15.58 9.07
C MET A 40 7.26 15.61 10.58
N ASN A 41 8.36 16.24 11.01
CA ASN A 41 8.71 16.35 12.41
C ASN A 41 7.67 17.17 13.20
N GLN A 42 7.21 18.30 12.64
CA GLN A 42 6.13 19.09 13.26
C GLN A 42 4.87 18.24 13.46
N GLN A 43 4.54 17.38 12.51
CA GLN A 43 3.37 16.52 12.61
C GLN A 43 3.51 15.44 13.70
N LEU A 44 4.70 14.86 13.84
CA LEU A 44 5.00 13.91 14.92
C LEU A 44 4.91 14.59 16.29
N ASP A 45 5.38 15.83 16.40
CA ASP A 45 5.29 16.62 17.62
C ASP A 45 3.83 16.92 17.99
N ASP A 46 3.01 17.31 17.01
CA ASP A 46 1.58 17.57 17.18
C ASP A 46 0.82 16.31 17.61
N GLU A 47 1.12 15.16 16.98
CA GLU A 47 0.55 13.85 17.34
C GLU A 47 0.92 13.47 18.77
N GLY A 48 2.20 13.57 19.12
CA GLY A 48 2.68 13.30 20.47
C GLY A 48 2.00 14.20 21.51
N ALA A 49 1.82 15.49 21.21
CA ALA A 49 1.12 16.41 22.08
C ALA A 49 -0.36 16.04 22.27
N ALA A 50 -1.05 15.68 21.19
CA ALA A 50 -2.44 15.22 21.24
C ALA A 50 -2.60 13.93 22.06
N ALA A 51 -1.73 12.94 21.84
CA ALA A 51 -1.75 11.67 22.57
C ALA A 51 -1.47 11.87 24.07
N ARG A 52 -0.50 12.72 24.42
CA ARG A 52 -0.23 13.09 25.83
C ARG A 52 -1.44 13.73 26.49
N LYS A 53 -2.09 14.68 25.80
CA LYS A 53 -3.30 15.34 26.31
C LYS A 53 -4.45 14.35 26.52
N LEU A 54 -4.68 13.45 25.56
CA LEU A 54 -5.70 12.41 25.69
C LEU A 54 -5.39 11.50 26.90
N ARG A 55 -4.12 11.16 27.13
CA ARG A 55 -3.71 10.26 28.22
C ARG A 55 -3.99 10.90 29.58
N LEU A 56 -3.67 12.18 29.73
CA LEU A 56 -3.98 12.93 30.96
C LEU A 56 -5.50 12.95 31.23
N ASN A 57 -6.30 13.23 30.21
CA ASN A 57 -7.76 13.21 30.35
C ASN A 57 -8.30 11.83 30.73
N TYR A 58 -7.73 10.76 30.17
CA TYR A 58 -8.13 9.39 30.49
C TYR A 58 -7.77 9.01 31.93
N ILE A 59 -6.55 9.32 32.38
CA ILE A 59 -6.12 9.12 33.77
C ILE A 59 -7.03 9.89 34.74
N ASP A 60 -7.38 11.14 34.43
CA ASP A 60 -8.29 11.93 35.28
C ASP A 60 -9.71 11.32 35.35
N ALA A 61 -10.21 10.78 34.25
CA ALA A 61 -11.49 10.07 34.22
C ALA A 61 -11.45 8.77 35.05
N LEU A 62 -10.35 8.01 34.96
CA LEU A 62 -10.11 6.82 35.77
C LEU A 62 -10.04 7.17 37.27
N LYS A 63 -9.32 8.23 37.65
CA LYS A 63 -9.25 8.70 39.04
C LYS A 63 -10.64 9.05 39.60
N LYS A 64 -11.49 9.72 38.81
CA LYS A 64 -12.89 10.00 39.19
C LYS A 64 -13.71 8.71 39.35
N LEU A 65 -13.59 7.79 38.39
CA LEU A 65 -14.28 6.49 38.44
C LEU A 65 -13.86 5.67 39.68
N SER A 66 -12.59 5.71 40.07
CA SER A 66 -12.10 5.05 41.28
C SER A 66 -12.85 5.52 42.53
N VAL A 67 -13.10 6.84 42.66
CA VAL A 67 -13.86 7.41 43.78
C VAL A 67 -15.32 6.94 43.77
N GLU A 68 -15.96 6.90 42.60
CA GLU A 68 -17.34 6.42 42.45
C GLU A 68 -17.48 4.94 42.80
N LEU A 69 -16.53 4.10 42.36
CA LEU A 69 -16.54 2.67 42.65
C LEU A 69 -16.30 2.37 44.14
N ARG A 70 -15.46 3.16 44.82
CA ARG A 70 -15.29 3.08 46.28
C ARG A 70 -16.60 3.39 47.01
N ARG A 71 -17.33 4.44 46.60
CA ARG A 71 -18.63 4.79 47.18
C ARG A 71 -19.70 3.73 46.94
N ALA A 72 -19.60 3.00 45.84
CA ALA A 72 -20.48 1.89 45.51
C ALA A 72 -20.02 0.54 46.09
N GLU A 73 -18.99 0.53 46.95
CA GLU A 73 -18.39 -0.67 47.54
C GLU A 73 -17.89 -1.72 46.52
N ASN A 74 -17.67 -1.31 45.26
CA ASN A 74 -17.16 -2.17 44.20
C ASN A 74 -15.62 -2.22 44.21
N LEU A 75 -15.06 -2.91 45.21
CA LEU A 75 -13.61 -3.02 45.41
C LEU A 75 -12.90 -3.68 44.23
N LYS A 76 -13.54 -4.65 43.56
CA LYS A 76 -13.00 -5.31 42.37
C LYS A 76 -12.78 -4.31 41.23
N GLY A 77 -13.75 -3.42 40.99
CA GLY A 77 -13.62 -2.36 40.00
C GLY A 77 -12.54 -1.34 40.37
N VAL A 78 -12.39 -1.01 41.66
CA VAL A 78 -11.32 -0.10 42.14
C VAL A 78 -9.94 -0.67 41.82
N VAL A 79 -9.70 -1.96 42.10
CA VAL A 79 -8.43 -2.62 41.77
C VAL A 79 -8.14 -2.59 40.27
N GLN A 80 -9.16 -2.83 39.44
CA GLN A 80 -9.03 -2.75 37.98
C GLN A 80 -8.64 -1.35 37.50
N VAL A 81 -9.26 -0.30 38.06
CA VAL A 81 -8.94 1.09 37.72
C VAL A 81 -7.53 1.48 38.17
N MET A 82 -7.08 1.03 39.34
CA MET A 82 -5.73 1.32 39.83
C MET A 82 -4.66 0.65 38.96
N ALA A 83 -4.85 -0.61 38.58
CA ALA A 83 -3.96 -1.33 37.68
C ALA A 83 -3.87 -0.65 36.30
N GLU A 84 -5.00 -0.17 35.76
CA GLU A 84 -5.01 0.59 34.51
C GLU A 84 -4.21 1.90 34.62
N ILE A 85 -4.35 2.64 35.73
CA ILE A 85 -3.59 3.88 35.96
C ILE A 85 -2.09 3.60 36.06
N GLU A 86 -1.70 2.57 36.82
CA GLU A 86 -0.31 2.14 36.99
C GLU A 86 0.32 1.75 35.66
N ALA A 87 -0.35 0.90 34.88
CA ALA A 87 0.08 0.52 33.53
C ALA A 87 0.25 1.75 32.62
N LEU A 88 -0.69 2.71 32.68
CA LEU A 88 -0.56 3.96 31.93
C LEU A 88 0.65 4.77 32.39
N GLU A 89 0.88 4.92 33.70
CA GLU A 89 1.97 5.70 34.33
C GLU A 89 3.36 5.15 34.00
N ASP A 90 3.53 3.82 34.05
CA ASP A 90 4.73 3.10 33.59
C ASP A 90 4.89 3.08 32.06
N GLY A 91 3.87 3.64 31.39
CA GLY A 91 3.74 3.74 29.95
C GLY A 91 3.56 2.40 29.30
N GLU A 92 3.25 1.32 30.01
CA GLU A 92 3.00 0.02 29.40
C GLU A 92 1.82 0.10 28.44
N GLU A 93 1.86 -0.69 27.36
CA GLU A 93 0.66 -0.86 26.54
C GLU A 93 -0.35 -1.59 27.42
N ALA A 94 -1.42 -0.88 27.77
CA ALA A 94 -2.38 -1.40 28.72
C ALA A 94 -2.97 -2.72 28.19
N GLU A 95 -2.83 -3.80 28.96
CA GLU A 95 -3.34 -5.11 28.60
C GLU A 95 -4.86 -5.09 28.40
N GLY A 96 -5.39 -6.10 27.70
CA GLY A 96 -6.82 -6.23 27.48
C GLY A 96 -7.57 -6.38 28.80
N LEU A 97 -8.60 -5.55 29.02
CA LEU A 97 -9.42 -5.65 30.24
C LEU A 97 -10.06 -7.06 30.35
N PRO A 98 -10.09 -7.67 31.55
CA PRO A 98 -10.74 -8.95 31.75
C PRO A 98 -12.19 -8.97 31.27
N SER A 99 -12.68 -10.11 30.78
CA SER A 99 -14.07 -10.26 30.30
C SER A 99 -15.11 -9.85 31.35
N GLY A 100 -14.82 -10.09 32.64
CA GLY A 100 -15.62 -9.67 33.79
C GLY A 100 -15.28 -8.28 34.36
N ALA A 101 -14.62 -7.40 33.62
CA ALA A 101 -14.35 -6.02 34.06
C ALA A 101 -15.62 -5.16 34.11
N ASP A 102 -15.63 -4.20 35.04
CA ASP A 102 -16.74 -3.27 35.24
C ASP A 102 -17.07 -2.53 33.92
N TYR A 103 -18.35 -2.33 33.64
CA TYR A 103 -18.77 -1.72 32.38
C TYR A 103 -18.31 -0.26 32.25
N ARG A 104 -18.14 0.46 33.37
CA ARG A 104 -17.71 1.86 33.38
C ARG A 104 -16.26 2.01 32.94
N ILE A 105 -15.36 1.14 33.41
CA ILE A 105 -13.96 1.14 32.96
C ILE A 105 -13.87 0.72 31.48
N LYS A 106 -14.66 -0.27 31.05
CA LYS A 106 -14.78 -0.65 29.63
C LYS A 106 -15.20 0.53 28.75
N ASN A 107 -16.18 1.32 29.19
CA ASN A 107 -16.64 2.49 28.44
C ASN A 107 -15.55 3.56 28.32
N LEU A 108 -14.83 3.86 29.41
CA LEU A 108 -13.72 4.81 29.35
C LEU A 108 -12.57 4.30 28.46
N ARG A 109 -12.27 3.00 28.51
CA ARG A 109 -11.27 2.38 27.62
C ARG A 109 -11.68 2.48 26.15
N ASN A 110 -12.95 2.21 25.84
CA ASN A 110 -13.48 2.40 24.48
C ASN A 110 -13.42 3.85 24.00
N GLN A 111 -13.50 4.84 24.90
CA GLN A 111 -13.32 6.26 24.55
C GLN A 111 -11.84 6.58 24.29
N TRP A 112 -10.95 6.07 25.13
CA TRP A 112 -9.50 6.15 24.95
C TRP A 112 -9.06 5.55 23.61
N ASP A 113 -9.47 4.31 23.31
CA ASP A 113 -9.10 3.60 22.09
C ASP A 113 -9.60 4.34 20.84
N ARG A 114 -10.84 4.87 20.88
CA ARG A 114 -11.39 5.72 19.81
C ARG A 114 -10.59 7.00 19.64
N GLY A 115 -10.29 7.72 20.72
CA GLY A 115 -9.49 8.95 20.65
C GLY A 115 -8.08 8.69 20.09
N MET A 116 -7.42 7.61 20.50
CA MET A 116 -6.13 7.21 19.96
C MET A 116 -6.21 6.85 18.48
N SER A 117 -7.27 6.14 18.06
CA SER A 117 -7.53 5.83 16.65
C SER A 117 -7.76 7.09 15.82
N GLU A 118 -8.51 8.07 16.33
CA GLU A 118 -8.76 9.35 15.66
C GLU A 118 -7.49 10.18 15.49
N ILE A 119 -6.64 10.23 16.53
CA ILE A 119 -5.33 10.90 16.49
C ILE A 119 -4.45 10.25 15.40
N ARG A 120 -4.33 8.92 15.43
CA ARG A 120 -3.53 8.16 14.43
C ARG A 120 -4.07 8.36 13.02
N ALA A 121 -5.39 8.31 12.82
CA ALA A 121 -6.01 8.53 11.51
C ALA A 121 -5.82 9.97 11.02
N GLY A 122 -5.91 10.96 11.90
CA GLY A 122 -5.60 12.36 11.62
C GLY A 122 -4.15 12.56 11.18
N SER A 123 -3.21 11.97 11.92
CA SER A 123 -1.78 11.99 11.59
C SER A 123 -1.52 11.31 10.24
N ASN A 124 -2.01 10.09 10.04
CA ASN A 124 -1.83 9.36 8.78
C ASN A 124 -2.33 10.15 7.56
N ARG A 125 -3.46 10.86 7.66
CA ARG A 125 -3.97 11.73 6.58
C ARG A 125 -3.02 12.88 6.25
N LYS A 126 -2.56 13.62 7.26
CA LYS A 126 -1.61 14.75 7.08
C LYS A 126 -0.25 14.27 6.53
N LEU A 127 0.22 13.11 6.98
CA LEU A 127 1.49 12.54 6.50
C LEU A 127 1.36 12.13 5.03
N ASN A 128 0.25 11.51 4.66
CA ASN A 128 -0.04 11.13 3.27
C ASN A 128 -0.05 12.35 2.33
N GLU A 129 -0.68 13.45 2.74
CA GLU A 129 -0.68 14.71 1.97
C GLU A 129 0.74 15.27 1.82
N THR A 130 1.51 15.31 2.90
CA THR A 130 2.89 15.80 2.90
C THR A 130 3.78 14.97 1.96
N VAL A 131 3.67 13.64 2.02
CA VAL A 131 4.37 12.70 1.15
C VAL A 131 3.97 12.90 -0.31
N LYS A 132 2.66 13.03 -0.61
CA LYS A 132 2.16 13.27 -1.98
C LYS A 132 2.74 14.55 -2.59
N ILE A 133 2.76 15.64 -1.83
CA ILE A 133 3.32 16.92 -2.27
C ILE A 133 4.81 16.77 -2.59
N TYR A 134 5.55 16.10 -1.71
CA TYR A 134 6.99 15.91 -1.86
C TYR A 134 7.34 15.03 -3.07
N LEU A 135 6.71 13.85 -3.20
CA LEU A 135 6.94 12.95 -4.33
C LEU A 135 6.52 13.58 -5.67
N LYS A 136 5.48 14.41 -5.69
CA LYS A 136 5.09 15.16 -6.90
C LYS A 136 6.14 16.19 -7.30
N ALA A 137 6.76 16.86 -6.33
CA ALA A 137 7.85 17.81 -6.60
C ALA A 137 9.07 17.10 -7.19
N LEU A 138 9.45 15.94 -6.64
CA LEU A 138 10.52 15.10 -7.18
C LEU A 138 10.21 14.61 -8.61
N ASP A 139 9.03 14.05 -8.86
CA ASP A 139 8.65 13.56 -10.19
C ASP A 139 8.65 14.68 -11.24
N THR A 140 8.19 15.87 -10.87
CA THR A 140 8.23 17.05 -11.74
C THR A 140 9.67 17.39 -12.13
N GLU A 141 10.58 17.37 -11.16
CA GLU A 141 12.00 17.68 -11.38
C GLU A 141 12.71 16.57 -12.17
N LYS A 142 12.42 15.30 -11.89
CA LYS A 142 12.90 14.14 -12.65
C LYS A 142 12.50 14.25 -14.13
N ARG A 143 11.26 14.61 -14.43
CA ARG A 143 10.78 14.81 -15.80
C ARG A 143 11.48 15.98 -16.49
N ARG A 144 11.71 17.09 -15.79
CA ARG A 144 12.46 18.26 -16.30
C ARG A 144 13.89 17.89 -16.68
N LEU A 145 14.58 17.15 -15.80
CA LEU A 145 15.95 16.69 -16.02
C LEU A 145 16.04 15.67 -17.17
N THR A 146 15.06 14.76 -17.26
CA THR A 146 14.98 13.79 -18.37
C THR A 146 14.80 14.50 -19.72
N ARG A 147 13.89 15.49 -19.80
CA ARG A 147 13.66 16.27 -21.04
C ARG A 147 14.85 17.12 -21.45
N SER A 148 15.67 17.56 -20.49
CA SER A 148 16.88 18.34 -20.77
C SER A 148 18.13 17.47 -21.01
N GLY A 149 17.98 16.14 -21.08
CA GLY A 149 19.08 15.21 -21.33
C GLY A 149 20.00 14.97 -20.12
N LYS A 150 19.66 15.52 -18.95
CA LYS A 150 20.41 15.36 -17.69
C LYS A 150 20.03 14.05 -17.00
N ILE A 151 20.30 12.91 -17.64
CA ILE A 151 19.86 11.58 -17.17
C ILE A 151 20.48 11.21 -15.81
N LYS A 152 21.74 11.56 -15.56
CA LYS A 152 22.41 11.29 -14.28
C LYS A 152 21.75 12.04 -13.11
N ASP A 153 21.36 13.29 -13.32
CA ASP A 153 20.59 14.07 -12.35
C ASP A 153 19.20 13.47 -12.12
N ALA A 154 18.52 13.01 -13.17
CA ALA A 154 17.23 12.35 -13.04
C ALA A 154 17.29 11.04 -12.22
N LEU A 155 18.38 10.28 -12.34
CA LEU A 155 18.63 9.09 -11.51
C LEU A 155 18.86 9.45 -10.03
N LEU A 156 19.46 10.61 -9.75
CA LEU A 156 19.62 11.09 -8.38
C LEU A 156 18.26 11.39 -7.74
N ILE A 157 17.34 12.01 -8.50
CA ILE A 157 15.96 12.23 -8.05
C ILE A 157 15.23 10.90 -7.81
N GLU A 158 15.38 9.93 -8.71
CA GLU A 158 14.79 8.59 -8.54
C GLU A 158 15.31 7.88 -7.29
N GLY A 159 16.60 8.02 -6.97
CA GLY A 159 17.16 7.53 -5.71
C GLY A 159 16.50 8.15 -4.48
N GLU A 160 16.21 9.46 -4.51
CA GLU A 160 15.52 10.16 -3.43
C GLU A 160 14.05 9.73 -3.30
N GLU A 161 13.34 9.57 -4.42
CA GLU A 161 11.96 9.04 -4.44
C GLU A 161 11.90 7.66 -3.78
N LYS A 162 12.85 6.79 -4.13
CA LYS A 162 12.95 5.44 -3.55
C LYS A 162 13.21 5.50 -2.05
N ARG A 163 14.21 6.30 -1.62
CA ARG A 163 14.55 6.47 -0.20
C ARG A 163 13.33 6.89 0.62
N VAL A 164 12.57 7.89 0.15
CA VAL A 164 11.40 8.40 0.89
C VAL A 164 10.26 7.39 0.93
N ARG A 165 10.04 6.63 -0.15
CA ARG A 165 9.03 5.54 -0.16
C ARG A 165 9.38 4.40 0.79
N GLU A 166 10.67 4.17 1.03
CA GLU A 166 11.18 3.11 1.92
C GLU A 166 11.23 3.52 3.40
N LEU A 167 11.00 4.80 3.74
CA LEU A 167 10.89 5.23 5.13
C LEU A 167 9.72 4.49 5.83
N PRO A 168 9.91 3.90 7.02
CA PRO A 168 8.89 3.08 7.67
C PRO A 168 7.53 3.76 7.84
N GLU A 169 7.53 5.03 8.25
CA GLU A 169 6.33 5.83 8.48
C GLU A 169 5.61 6.12 7.16
N VAL A 170 6.37 6.42 6.11
CA VAL A 170 5.85 6.69 4.77
C VAL A 170 5.30 5.42 4.14
N ALA A 171 6.03 4.31 4.21
CA ALA A 171 5.62 3.01 3.70
C ALA A 171 4.32 2.54 4.37
N ALA A 172 4.23 2.67 5.69
CA ALA A 172 3.02 2.33 6.45
C ALA A 172 1.82 3.18 6.01
N VAL A 173 2.00 4.49 5.84
CA VAL A 173 0.93 5.40 5.40
C VAL A 173 0.52 5.16 3.96
N LEU A 174 1.47 4.94 3.05
CA LEU A 174 1.17 4.60 1.65
C LEU A 174 0.42 3.28 1.54
N LYS A 175 0.76 2.29 2.38
CA LYS A 175 0.04 1.02 2.47
C LYS A 175 -1.38 1.20 3.03
N ALA A 176 -1.53 1.99 4.10
CA ALA A 176 -2.83 2.20 4.76
C ALA A 176 -3.79 3.10 3.96
N ASN A 177 -3.27 4.00 3.13
CA ASN A 177 -4.07 4.90 2.27
C ASN A 177 -4.10 4.43 0.82
N ALA A 178 -3.61 3.22 0.53
CA ALA A 178 -3.92 2.56 -0.73
C ALA A 178 -5.45 2.37 -0.78
N PRO A 179 -6.11 2.61 -1.92
CA PRO A 179 -7.54 2.39 -2.05
C PRO A 179 -7.93 1.03 -1.48
N GLU A 180 -8.98 0.91 -0.66
CA GLU A 180 -9.51 -0.40 -0.28
C GLU A 180 -9.92 -1.13 -1.56
N GLY A 181 -9.19 -2.19 -1.91
CA GLY A 181 -9.31 -2.88 -3.19
C GLY A 181 -8.18 -2.60 -4.20
N ALA A 182 -7.26 -1.68 -3.91
CA ALA A 182 -5.91 -1.75 -4.43
C ALA A 182 -5.18 -2.84 -3.65
N PRO A 183 -4.64 -3.89 -4.31
CA PRO A 183 -3.93 -4.93 -3.59
C PRO A 183 -2.80 -4.28 -2.82
N ALA A 184 -2.56 -4.78 -1.61
CA ALA A 184 -1.34 -4.50 -0.87
C ALA A 184 -0.19 -4.47 -1.88
N ALA A 185 0.57 -3.38 -1.92
CA ALA A 185 1.85 -3.37 -2.61
C ALA A 185 2.73 -4.38 -1.85
N GLU A 186 2.55 -5.65 -2.18
CA GLU A 186 3.31 -6.74 -1.62
C GLU A 186 4.70 -6.63 -2.21
N LEU A 187 5.66 -6.80 -1.31
CA LEU A 187 7.09 -6.81 -1.55
C LEU A 187 7.39 -7.88 -2.60
N GLY A 188 7.32 -7.49 -3.87
CA GLY A 188 7.37 -8.34 -5.06
C GLY A 188 6.92 -7.57 -6.31
N GLY A 189 5.91 -6.70 -6.17
CA GLY A 189 5.28 -5.91 -7.24
C GLY A 189 4.69 -6.79 -8.36
N ASP A 190 3.99 -6.19 -9.31
CA ASP A 190 3.43 -6.95 -10.43
C ASP A 190 4.54 -7.60 -11.29
N LEU A 191 4.58 -8.93 -11.32
CA LEU A 191 5.54 -9.75 -12.05
C LEU A 191 5.18 -9.89 -13.53
N ALA A 192 3.95 -9.59 -13.91
CA ALA A 192 3.49 -9.68 -15.30
C ALA A 192 3.92 -8.48 -16.15
N LEU A 193 4.46 -7.41 -15.56
CA LEU A 193 4.93 -6.24 -16.29
C LEU A 193 6.03 -6.58 -17.31
N ALA A 194 5.89 -6.04 -18.52
CA ALA A 194 6.93 -6.07 -19.54
C ALA A 194 8.25 -5.45 -19.03
N SER A 195 8.17 -4.41 -18.18
CA SER A 195 9.33 -3.78 -17.55
C SER A 195 10.10 -4.69 -16.59
N LYS A 196 9.49 -5.81 -16.17
CA LYS A 196 10.15 -6.87 -15.38
C LYS A 196 10.57 -8.08 -16.21
N GLY A 197 10.49 -7.98 -17.55
CA GLY A 197 10.93 -9.03 -18.47
C GLY A 197 9.86 -10.04 -18.85
N ALA A 198 8.62 -9.87 -18.38
CA ALA A 198 7.49 -10.68 -18.82
C ALA A 198 7.19 -10.47 -20.31
N ARG A 199 6.64 -11.49 -20.97
CA ARG A 199 6.31 -11.48 -22.39
C ARG A 199 4.87 -11.91 -22.59
N ALA A 200 4.14 -11.19 -23.43
CA ALA A 200 2.76 -11.51 -23.75
C ALA A 200 2.59 -12.04 -25.17
N VAL A 201 1.61 -12.91 -25.36
CA VAL A 201 1.15 -13.43 -26.64
C VAL A 201 -0.35 -13.21 -26.73
N ALA A 202 -0.79 -12.51 -27.78
CA ALA A 202 -2.19 -12.22 -28.06
C ALA A 202 -2.36 -12.01 -29.57
N PRO A 203 -3.57 -12.17 -30.13
CA PRO A 203 -3.80 -11.95 -31.55
C PRO A 203 -3.49 -10.52 -32.00
N ASN A 204 -3.85 -9.52 -31.19
CA ASN A 204 -3.56 -8.12 -31.45
C ASN A 204 -3.06 -7.42 -30.20
N PHE A 205 -2.04 -6.58 -30.38
CA PHE A 205 -1.46 -5.70 -29.36
C PHE A 205 -1.09 -6.40 -28.02
N PRO A 206 -0.31 -7.49 -28.03
CA PRO A 206 0.01 -8.26 -26.82
C PRO A 206 0.68 -7.44 -25.73
N ASN A 207 1.44 -6.39 -26.05
CA ASN A 207 2.11 -5.61 -25.01
C ASN A 207 1.14 -4.77 -24.18
N ASN A 208 -0.06 -4.47 -24.68
CA ASN A 208 -1.04 -3.66 -23.94
C ASN A 208 -1.50 -4.34 -22.67
N MET A 209 -1.55 -5.68 -22.62
CA MET A 209 -2.00 -6.42 -21.43
C MET A 209 -0.93 -6.58 -20.34
N ILE A 210 0.26 -5.99 -20.53
CA ILE A 210 1.39 -6.07 -19.59
C ILE A 210 2.21 -4.77 -19.53
N ASP A 211 1.64 -3.62 -19.91
CA ASP A 211 2.37 -2.34 -19.98
C ASP A 211 2.23 -1.47 -18.72
N GLY A 212 1.46 -1.91 -17.74
CA GLY A 212 1.20 -1.20 -16.49
C GLY A 212 0.16 -0.09 -16.60
N LYS A 213 -0.52 0.06 -17.74
CA LYS A 213 -1.55 1.09 -17.95
C LYS A 213 -2.93 0.47 -17.92
N THR A 214 -3.79 1.07 -17.11
CA THR A 214 -5.18 0.59 -16.95
C THR A 214 -6.18 1.52 -17.66
N GLU A 215 -5.72 2.68 -18.11
CA GLU A 215 -6.50 3.62 -18.89
C GLU A 215 -6.79 3.06 -20.29
N HIS A 216 -8.08 2.92 -20.61
CA HIS A 216 -8.55 2.41 -21.89
C HIS A 216 -9.78 3.19 -22.36
N SER A 217 -10.04 3.13 -23.66
CA SER A 217 -11.21 3.76 -24.31
C SER A 217 -11.82 2.81 -25.33
N GLU A 218 -12.95 3.16 -25.94
CA GLU A 218 -13.54 2.37 -27.03
C GLU A 218 -12.58 2.11 -28.20
N LYS A 219 -11.54 2.94 -28.37
CA LYS A 219 -10.62 2.90 -29.51
C LYS A 219 -9.28 2.21 -29.22
N GLY A 220 -8.98 1.86 -27.97
CA GLY A 220 -7.71 1.23 -27.63
C GLY A 220 -7.37 1.23 -26.14
N GLY A 221 -6.13 0.82 -25.84
CA GLY A 221 -5.67 0.52 -24.47
C GLY A 221 -5.96 -0.92 -24.04
N PHE A 222 -6.01 -1.86 -24.98
CA PHE A 222 -6.24 -3.28 -24.70
C PHE A 222 -5.63 -4.16 -25.79
N SER A 223 -5.36 -5.42 -25.45
CA SER A 223 -5.17 -6.53 -26.39
C SER A 223 -6.53 -7.11 -26.79
N PHE A 224 -6.66 -7.62 -28.01
CA PHE A 224 -7.92 -8.25 -28.43
C PHE A 224 -7.75 -9.36 -29.48
N GLY A 225 -8.79 -10.19 -29.60
CA GLY A 225 -8.84 -11.26 -30.60
C GLY A 225 -10.27 -11.76 -30.85
N ALA A 226 -10.50 -12.35 -32.03
CA ALA A 226 -11.77 -12.99 -32.36
C ALA A 226 -12.00 -14.22 -31.48
N ILE A 227 -13.19 -14.37 -30.93
CA ILE A 227 -13.57 -15.48 -30.04
C ILE A 227 -13.74 -16.77 -30.86
N PRO A 228 -13.21 -17.93 -30.41
CA PRO A 228 -12.40 -18.11 -29.20
C PRO A 228 -10.98 -17.54 -29.35
N ALA A 229 -10.54 -16.77 -28.36
CA ALA A 229 -9.25 -16.09 -28.38
C ALA A 229 -8.35 -16.59 -27.25
N ARG A 230 -7.05 -16.74 -27.52
CA ARG A 230 -6.05 -17.13 -26.52
C ARG A 230 -5.10 -15.97 -26.27
N PHE A 231 -4.90 -15.67 -24.99
CA PHE A 231 -3.93 -14.71 -24.50
C PHE A 231 -3.03 -15.39 -23.48
N GLU A 232 -1.74 -15.13 -23.52
CA GLU A 232 -0.77 -15.71 -22.60
C GLU A 232 0.24 -14.69 -22.10
N VAL A 233 0.69 -14.86 -20.87
CA VAL A 233 1.81 -14.15 -20.27
C VAL A 233 2.85 -15.17 -19.79
N ASP A 234 4.10 -15.03 -20.21
CA ASP A 234 5.27 -15.72 -19.67
C ASP A 234 6.01 -14.74 -18.73
N LEU A 235 6.07 -15.08 -17.44
CA LEU A 235 6.77 -14.30 -16.41
C LEU A 235 8.31 -14.40 -16.54
N GLY A 236 8.82 -15.21 -17.45
CA GLY A 236 10.25 -15.44 -17.70
C GLY A 236 10.84 -16.55 -16.85
N GLN A 237 10.41 -16.67 -15.59
CA GLN A 237 10.74 -17.77 -14.69
C GLN A 237 9.54 -18.14 -13.81
N ALA A 238 9.62 -19.27 -13.11
CA ALA A 238 8.55 -19.70 -12.21
C ALA A 238 8.64 -18.95 -10.87
N HIS A 239 7.49 -18.47 -10.39
CA HIS A 239 7.32 -17.73 -9.14
C HIS A 239 6.21 -18.34 -8.30
N GLU A 240 6.34 -18.30 -6.98
CA GLU A 240 5.25 -18.66 -6.07
C GLU A 240 4.24 -17.51 -6.02
N LEU A 241 3.11 -17.66 -6.70
CA LEU A 241 2.07 -16.64 -6.78
C LEU A 241 0.98 -16.87 -5.74
N TYR A 242 0.52 -15.77 -5.14
CA TYR A 242 -0.67 -15.76 -4.27
C TYR A 242 -1.86 -15.05 -4.94
N GLN A 243 -1.67 -14.32 -6.04
CA GLN A 243 -2.77 -13.66 -6.76
C GLN A 243 -2.48 -13.44 -8.24
N VAL A 244 -3.51 -13.62 -9.07
CA VAL A 244 -3.55 -13.17 -10.46
C VAL A 244 -4.74 -12.24 -10.66
N ARG A 245 -4.54 -11.12 -11.35
CA ARG A 245 -5.59 -10.17 -11.73
C ARG A 245 -5.65 -10.03 -13.24
N VAL A 246 -6.87 -9.89 -13.76
CA VAL A 246 -7.13 -9.62 -15.18
C VAL A 246 -8.13 -8.48 -15.27
N LEU A 247 -7.77 -7.39 -15.93
CA LEU A 247 -8.70 -6.32 -16.29
C LEU A 247 -9.28 -6.62 -17.66
N LEU A 248 -10.58 -6.91 -17.70
CA LEU A 248 -11.35 -6.99 -18.93
C LEU A 248 -11.92 -5.60 -19.25
N TYR A 249 -12.06 -5.28 -20.54
CA TYR A 249 -12.62 -4.00 -20.97
C TYR A 249 -13.95 -3.69 -20.27
N GLU A 250 -14.06 -2.49 -19.69
CA GLU A 250 -15.23 -2.06 -18.90
C GLU A 250 -15.83 -0.71 -19.33
N GLY A 251 -15.47 -0.21 -20.51
CA GLY A 251 -15.97 1.08 -21.01
C GLY A 251 -17.46 1.13 -21.40
N ASP A 252 -18.16 -0.01 -21.44
CA ASP A 252 -19.61 -0.08 -21.68
C ASP A 252 -20.29 -1.18 -20.82
N LYS A 253 -21.45 -1.72 -21.21
CA LYS A 253 -22.17 -2.74 -20.43
C LYS A 253 -21.85 -4.19 -20.82
N ARG A 254 -20.90 -4.42 -21.73
CA ARG A 254 -20.60 -5.77 -22.24
C ARG A 254 -20.03 -6.69 -21.16
N LYS A 255 -20.32 -7.98 -21.28
CA LYS A 255 -19.84 -9.03 -20.37
C LYS A 255 -19.13 -10.12 -21.16
N TYR A 256 -18.10 -10.70 -20.56
CA TYR A 256 -17.23 -11.69 -21.15
C TYR A 256 -17.35 -13.05 -20.46
N GLY A 257 -17.18 -14.12 -21.23
CA GLY A 257 -16.95 -15.46 -20.70
C GLY A 257 -15.52 -15.90 -20.99
N TYR A 258 -14.82 -16.47 -20.00
CA TYR A 258 -13.43 -16.90 -20.15
C TYR A 258 -13.05 -18.02 -19.18
N LYS A 259 -11.92 -18.66 -19.48
CA LYS A 259 -11.20 -19.54 -18.55
C LYS A 259 -9.81 -18.98 -18.30
N LEU A 260 -9.38 -18.96 -17.04
CA LEU A 260 -8.04 -18.59 -16.63
C LEU A 260 -7.30 -19.82 -16.13
N SER A 261 -6.09 -20.03 -16.62
CA SER A 261 -5.25 -21.14 -16.23
C SER A 261 -3.82 -20.69 -16.00
N VAL A 262 -3.10 -21.40 -15.14
CA VAL A 262 -1.70 -21.16 -14.84
C VAL A 262 -0.86 -22.41 -15.07
N SER A 263 0.44 -22.25 -15.27
CA SER A 263 1.36 -23.35 -15.48
C SER A 263 2.78 -22.97 -15.05
N ALA A 264 3.52 -23.90 -14.45
CA ALA A 264 4.95 -23.73 -14.18
C ALA A 264 5.84 -24.08 -15.38
N ASP A 265 5.37 -24.96 -16.28
CA ASP A 265 6.18 -25.61 -17.32
C ASP A 265 5.68 -25.37 -18.76
N GLY A 266 4.52 -24.72 -18.92
CA GLY A 266 3.86 -24.45 -20.19
C GLY A 266 3.17 -25.67 -20.81
N ARG A 267 3.26 -26.86 -20.17
CA ARG A 267 2.73 -28.14 -20.66
C ARG A 267 1.50 -28.57 -19.88
N LYS A 268 1.57 -28.54 -18.55
CA LYS A 268 0.45 -28.84 -17.65
C LYS A 268 -0.20 -27.55 -17.19
N TRP A 269 -1.51 -27.45 -17.33
CA TRP A 269 -2.25 -26.22 -17.07
C TRP A 269 -3.34 -26.46 -16.04
N ASP A 270 -3.29 -25.72 -14.95
CA ASP A 270 -4.29 -25.75 -13.88
C ASP A 270 -5.27 -24.61 -14.09
N GLN A 271 -6.57 -24.92 -14.20
CA GLN A 271 -7.60 -23.91 -14.35
C GLN A 271 -7.92 -23.29 -12.98
N ILE A 272 -7.67 -22.00 -12.83
CA ILE A 272 -7.85 -21.26 -11.57
C ILE A 272 -9.13 -20.43 -11.54
N ALA A 273 -9.74 -20.14 -12.70
CA ALA A 273 -11.06 -19.52 -12.78
C ALA A 273 -11.79 -19.87 -14.09
N SER A 274 -13.13 -19.82 -14.04
CA SER A 274 -13.98 -19.99 -15.21
C SER A 274 -15.25 -19.16 -15.04
N GLU A 275 -15.36 -18.06 -15.77
CA GLU A 275 -16.47 -17.13 -15.68
C GLU A 275 -17.31 -17.12 -16.96
N ARG A 276 -18.61 -16.91 -16.82
CA ARG A 276 -19.53 -16.78 -17.97
C ARG A 276 -20.01 -15.35 -18.21
N ARG A 277 -19.84 -14.47 -17.22
CA ARG A 277 -20.36 -13.10 -17.26
C ARG A 277 -19.50 -12.15 -16.41
N ALA A 278 -18.30 -11.87 -16.89
CA ALA A 278 -17.31 -11.01 -16.24
C ALA A 278 -17.14 -9.66 -16.96
N GLN A 279 -16.65 -8.66 -16.23
CA GLN A 279 -16.28 -7.33 -16.74
C GLN A 279 -15.41 -6.62 -15.72
N GLY A 280 -14.47 -5.79 -16.18
CA GLY A 280 -13.57 -5.06 -15.29
C GLY A 280 -12.58 -6.00 -14.63
N TRP A 281 -12.15 -5.64 -13.43
CA TRP A 281 -11.18 -6.43 -12.67
C TRP A 281 -11.72 -7.79 -12.22
N GLN A 282 -11.03 -8.84 -12.63
CA GLN A 282 -11.20 -10.21 -12.15
C GLN A 282 -10.01 -10.54 -11.27
N LYS A 283 -10.25 -10.93 -10.03
CA LYS A 283 -9.19 -11.22 -9.04
C LYS A 283 -9.30 -12.68 -8.61
N VAL A 284 -8.20 -13.41 -8.72
CA VAL A 284 -8.12 -14.81 -8.32
C VAL A 284 -6.99 -14.96 -7.31
N ASN A 285 -7.34 -15.30 -6.07
CA ASN A 285 -6.38 -15.63 -5.03
C ASN A 285 -5.94 -17.08 -5.19
N LEU A 286 -4.66 -17.34 -4.94
CA LEU A 286 -4.02 -18.65 -5.05
C LEU A 286 -3.41 -19.01 -3.70
N ASP A 287 -3.46 -20.28 -3.36
CA ASP A 287 -2.77 -20.83 -2.20
C ASP A 287 -1.30 -21.11 -2.54
N LYS A 288 -0.55 -20.06 -2.88
CA LYS A 288 0.91 -20.09 -3.11
C LYS A 288 1.33 -21.16 -4.13
N VAL A 289 0.99 -20.93 -5.40
CA VAL A 289 1.22 -21.88 -6.49
C VAL A 289 2.42 -21.44 -7.32
N MET A 290 3.31 -22.38 -7.68
CA MET A 290 4.39 -22.10 -8.64
C MET A 290 3.83 -21.87 -10.04
N VAL A 291 4.02 -20.68 -10.57
CA VAL A 291 3.51 -20.24 -11.87
C VAL A 291 4.59 -19.51 -12.65
N ARG A 292 4.74 -19.88 -13.92
CA ARG A 292 5.51 -19.13 -14.91
C ARG A 292 4.62 -18.55 -16.01
N TYR A 293 3.58 -19.30 -16.40
CA TYR A 293 2.69 -18.94 -17.49
C TYR A 293 1.27 -18.73 -16.98
N ILE A 294 0.62 -17.69 -17.50
CA ILE A 294 -0.80 -17.39 -17.28
C ILE A 294 -1.48 -17.42 -18.64
N ARG A 295 -2.61 -18.11 -18.76
CA ARG A 295 -3.41 -18.22 -19.99
C ARG A 295 -4.84 -17.80 -19.75
N ILE A 296 -5.33 -16.90 -20.60
CA ILE A 296 -6.74 -16.52 -20.70
C ILE A 296 -7.28 -17.09 -22.01
N ASN A 297 -8.29 -17.95 -21.91
CA ASN A 297 -9.08 -18.38 -23.06
C ASN A 297 -10.40 -17.60 -23.05
N GLY A 298 -10.53 -16.63 -23.95
CA GLY A 298 -11.75 -15.87 -24.16
C GLY A 298 -12.78 -16.68 -24.96
N LEU A 299 -13.98 -16.85 -24.40
CA LEU A 299 -15.01 -17.78 -24.89
C LEU A 299 -16.29 -17.08 -25.36
N SER A 300 -16.61 -15.90 -24.82
CA SER A 300 -17.78 -15.13 -25.24
C SER A 300 -17.64 -13.64 -24.91
N ASN A 301 -18.41 -12.82 -25.63
CA ASN A 301 -18.64 -11.41 -25.36
C ASN A 301 -20.10 -11.11 -25.73
N SER A 302 -20.84 -10.42 -24.84
CA SER A 302 -22.27 -10.13 -25.03
C SER A 302 -22.57 -9.04 -26.07
N ALA A 303 -21.56 -8.33 -26.58
CA ALA A 303 -21.74 -7.21 -27.51
C ALA A 303 -21.25 -7.50 -28.94
N ASN A 304 -20.17 -8.26 -29.11
CA ASN A 304 -19.59 -8.60 -30.42
C ASN A 304 -18.69 -9.85 -30.33
N GLN A 305 -18.01 -10.20 -31.44
CA GLN A 305 -17.16 -11.40 -31.55
C GLN A 305 -15.70 -11.20 -31.12
N LEU A 306 -15.37 -10.11 -30.42
CA LEU A 306 -14.00 -9.82 -29.96
C LEU A 306 -13.88 -9.96 -28.44
N PHE A 307 -12.84 -10.64 -27.97
CA PHE A 307 -12.46 -10.68 -26.57
C PHE A 307 -11.38 -9.62 -26.30
N HIS A 308 -11.51 -8.85 -25.21
CA HIS A 308 -10.60 -7.74 -24.90
C HIS A 308 -10.00 -7.90 -23.51
N VAL A 309 -8.68 -7.80 -23.43
CA VAL A 309 -7.90 -7.82 -22.18
C VAL A 309 -7.15 -6.50 -22.10
N VAL A 310 -7.41 -5.72 -21.05
CA VAL A 310 -6.74 -4.44 -20.80
C VAL A 310 -5.42 -4.66 -20.11
N GLU A 311 -5.38 -5.45 -19.02
CA GLU A 311 -4.17 -5.66 -18.22
C GLU A 311 -4.21 -7.02 -17.53
N VAL A 312 -3.05 -7.64 -17.36
CA VAL A 312 -2.84 -8.84 -16.53
C VAL A 312 -1.76 -8.54 -15.51
N GLU A 313 -2.05 -8.80 -14.25
CA GLU A 313 -1.10 -8.65 -13.16
C GLU A 313 -0.91 -9.98 -12.41
N ALA A 314 0.30 -10.23 -11.94
CA ALA A 314 0.68 -11.42 -11.19
C ALA A 314 1.47 -11.04 -9.95
N TYR A 315 1.02 -11.52 -8.79
CA TYR A 315 1.66 -11.20 -7.51
C TYR A 315 2.06 -12.46 -6.76
N GLY A 316 3.29 -12.43 -6.23
CA GLY A 316 3.91 -13.54 -5.53
C GLY A 316 4.70 -13.09 -4.31
N ALA A 317 5.00 -14.05 -3.44
CA ALA A 317 5.90 -13.83 -2.32
C ALA A 317 7.34 -13.65 -2.84
N ARG A 318 8.12 -12.81 -2.15
CA ARG A 318 9.56 -12.65 -2.40
C ARG A 318 10.35 -13.88 -2.00
#